data_AF-A0A7L0W5I7-F1
#
_entry.id   AF-A0A7L0W5I7-F1
#
_cell.length_a   1.000
_cell.length_b   1.000
_cell.length_c   1.000
_cell.angle_alpha   90.00
_cell.angle_beta   90.00
_cell.angle_gamma   90.00
#
_symmetry.space_group_name_H-M   'P 1'
#
loop_
_entity.id
_entity.type
_entity.pdbx_description
1 polymer ?
#
loop_
_entity_poly.entity_id
_entity_poly.type
_entity_poly.pdbx_seq_one_letter_code
_entity_poly.pdbx_strand_id
1 'polypeptide(L)'
;SDHPEIQQQIYRKDDKLLSLLKDVYVESRDPPAQVKDRSGEHLPCKQEEKRLTKLGQLEELDVKRVPKGKISIVEALMLLNNHKLHPQIWTAEKIAAEYSLELNEVNSLLEFFIPFTVQEFPKETKKAI
;
A
#
# COMPACT_ATOMS: atom_id res chain seq x y z
N SER A 1 -35.86 39.92 -4.99
CA SER A 1 -34.92 41.03 -5.16
C SER A 1 -33.56 40.57 -4.72
N ASP A 2 -32.70 40.21 -5.66
CA ASP A 2 -31.26 40.11 -5.40
C ASP A 2 -30.71 41.54 -5.51
N HIS A 3 -30.10 42.02 -4.43
CA HIS A 3 -29.42 43.32 -4.39
C HIS A 3 -27.93 43.08 -4.62
N PRO A 4 -27.46 43.05 -5.88
CA PRO A 4 -26.07 42.74 -6.20
C PRO A 4 -25.10 43.76 -5.60
N GLU A 5 -25.56 44.97 -5.29
CA GLU A 5 -24.79 46.02 -4.64
C GLU A 5 -24.38 45.62 -3.22
N ILE A 6 -25.25 44.91 -2.49
CA ILE A 6 -24.98 44.43 -1.13
C ILE A 6 -23.97 43.29 -1.16
N GLN A 7 -24.11 42.36 -2.11
CA GLN A 7 -23.16 41.26 -2.27
C GLN A 7 -21.75 41.77 -2.57
N GLN A 8 -21.61 42.77 -3.45
CA GLN A 8 -20.32 43.39 -3.74
C GLN A 8 -19.71 44.10 -2.53
N GLN A 9 -20.52 44.67 -1.64
CA GLN A 9 -20.02 45.29 -0.40
C GLN A 9 -19.51 44.26 0.61
N ILE A 10 -20.15 43.09 0.73
CA ILE A 10 -19.72 42.01 1.64
C ILE A 10 -18.32 41.47 1.26
N TYR A 11 -18.01 41.40 -0.04
CA TYR A 11 -16.70 40.94 -0.51
C TYR A 11 -15.61 42.03 -0.48
N ARG A 12 -15.98 43.30 -0.28
CA ARG A 12 -15.02 44.40 -0.18
C ARG A 12 -14.55 44.56 1.27
N LYS A 13 -13.27 44.88 1.41
CA LYS A 13 -12.67 45.18 2.71
C LYS A 13 -13.25 46.47 3.28
N ASP A 14 -13.68 46.44 4.55
CA ASP A 14 -14.10 47.60 5.33
C ASP A 14 -12.97 48.01 6.29
N ASP A 15 -12.34 49.16 6.03
CA ASP A 15 -11.22 49.67 6.84
C ASP A 15 -11.64 50.10 8.25
N LYS A 16 -12.90 50.53 8.44
CA LYS A 16 -13.43 50.91 9.76
C LYS A 16 -13.62 49.66 10.62
N LEU A 17 -14.22 48.62 10.06
CA LEU A 17 -14.35 47.32 10.74
C LEU A 17 -12.98 46.73 11.06
N LEU A 18 -12.03 46.81 10.12
CA LEU A 18 -10.67 46.34 10.34
C LEU A 18 -9.98 47.07 11.50
N SER A 19 -10.18 48.38 11.62
CA SER A 19 -9.64 49.15 12.75
C SER A 19 -10.22 48.67 14.08
N LEU A 20 -11.55 48.48 14.14
CA LEU A 20 -12.23 48.01 15.35
C LEU A 20 -11.77 46.61 15.77
N LEU A 21 -11.55 45.70 14.81
CA LEU A 21 -11.10 44.34 15.10
C LEU A 21 -9.67 44.28 15.66
N LYS A 22 -8.81 45.27 15.35
CA LYS A 22 -7.46 45.36 15.92
C LYS A 22 -7.47 45.73 17.41
N ASP A 23 -8.48 46.49 17.83
CA ASP A 23 -8.62 46.95 19.21
C ASP A 23 -9.28 45.89 20.12
N VAL A 24 -9.85 44.83 19.54
CA VAL A 24 -10.46 43.73 20.29
C VAL A 24 -9.39 42.68 20.62
N TYR A 25 -9.00 42.64 21.90
CA TYR A 25 -8.15 41.60 22.46
C TYR A 25 -8.97 40.70 23.40
N VAL A 26 -8.87 39.38 23.21
CA VAL A 26 -9.51 38.40 24.09
C VAL A 26 -8.43 37.54 24.74
N GLU A 27 -8.37 37.59 26.06
CA GLU A 27 -7.57 36.67 26.87
C GLU A 27 -8.44 35.48 27.26
N SER A 28 -8.19 34.29 26.67
CA SER A 28 -8.83 33.07 27.12
C SER A 28 -8.20 32.62 28.44
N ARG A 29 -9.02 32.55 29.49
CA ARG A 29 -8.63 32.02 30.81
C ARG A 29 -9.05 30.57 30.99
N ASP A 30 -9.67 29.99 29.98
CA ASP A 30 -10.05 28.60 30.03
C ASP A 30 -8.79 27.73 30.02
N PRO A 31 -8.78 26.62 30.76
CA PRO A 31 -7.73 25.62 30.63
C PRO A 31 -7.60 25.23 29.15
N PRO A 32 -6.38 25.10 28.61
CA PRO A 32 -6.22 24.68 27.22
C PRO A 32 -7.02 23.41 27.01
N ALA A 33 -7.91 23.42 26.01
CA ALA A 33 -8.68 22.27 25.64
C ALA A 33 -7.68 21.11 25.46
N GLN A 34 -7.82 20.07 26.29
CA GLN A 34 -7.04 18.87 26.16
C GLN A 34 -7.41 18.29 24.80
N VAL A 35 -6.59 18.58 23.79
CA VAL A 35 -6.63 17.85 22.53
C VAL A 35 -6.31 16.44 22.96
N LYS A 36 -7.34 15.60 23.10
CA LYS A 36 -7.12 14.17 23.29
C LYS A 36 -6.18 13.79 22.17
N ASP A 37 -4.97 13.42 22.54
CA ASP A 37 -3.99 12.98 21.57
C ASP A 37 -4.62 11.78 20.89
N ARG A 38 -5.15 12.01 19.68
CA ARG A 38 -5.70 10.94 18.85
C ARG A 38 -4.60 9.99 18.39
N SER A 39 -3.38 10.12 18.91
CA SER A 39 -2.36 9.07 18.97
C SER A 39 -2.92 7.69 19.39
N GLY A 40 -4.07 7.63 20.09
CA GLY A 40 -4.77 6.38 20.40
C GLY A 40 -6.11 6.14 19.68
N GLU A 41 -6.72 7.14 19.04
CA GLU A 41 -7.93 6.92 18.26
C GLU A 41 -7.50 6.40 16.89
N HIS A 42 -7.55 5.08 16.72
CA HIS A 42 -7.46 4.43 15.41
C HIS A 42 -8.53 5.06 14.51
N LEU A 43 -8.17 6.14 13.80
CA LEU A 43 -8.81 6.49 12.54
C LEU A 43 -8.98 5.16 11.81
N PRO A 44 -10.14 4.84 11.22
CA PRO A 44 -10.30 3.62 10.45
C PRO A 44 -9.26 3.66 9.32
N CYS A 45 -8.08 3.13 9.61
CA CYS A 45 -7.04 2.87 8.65
C CYS A 45 -7.72 1.90 7.70
N LYS A 46 -7.78 2.22 6.41
CA LYS A 46 -8.32 1.30 5.40
C LYS A 46 -7.75 -0.07 5.71
N GLN A 47 -8.58 -0.98 6.25
CA GLN A 47 -8.10 -2.30 6.62
C GLN A 47 -7.66 -2.95 5.32
N GLU A 48 -6.35 -3.02 5.10
CA GLU A 48 -5.81 -3.70 3.94
C GLU A 48 -6.25 -5.16 4.05
N GLU A 49 -7.11 -5.57 3.12
CA GLU A 49 -7.55 -6.96 3.05
C GLU A 49 -6.33 -7.86 2.87
N LYS A 50 -6.16 -8.84 3.77
CA LYS A 50 -5.04 -9.77 3.72
C LYS A 50 -5.52 -11.13 3.25
N ARG A 51 -4.75 -11.76 2.37
CA ARG A 51 -4.89 -13.16 1.98
C ARG A 51 -3.93 -14.04 2.78
N LEU A 52 -4.26 -15.33 2.86
CA LEU A 52 -3.31 -16.33 3.34
C LEU A 52 -2.19 -16.51 2.32
N THR A 53 -0.98 -16.75 2.80
CA THR A 53 0.15 -17.09 1.95
C THR A 53 0.07 -18.53 1.48
N LYS A 54 0.76 -18.81 0.38
CA LYS A 54 0.96 -20.17 -0.14
C LYS A 54 2.25 -20.82 0.39
N LEU A 55 2.79 -20.26 1.47
CA LEU A 55 3.96 -20.73 2.20
C LEU A 55 3.57 -21.82 3.21
N GLY A 56 4.50 -22.69 3.55
CA GLY A 56 4.30 -23.77 4.53
C GLY A 56 5.53 -24.62 4.76
N GLN A 57 6.71 -24.05 4.55
CA GLN A 57 8.00 -24.76 4.61
C GLN A 57 8.74 -24.50 5.92
N LEU A 58 8.46 -23.38 6.59
CA LEU A 58 9.19 -22.95 7.79
C LEU A 58 8.26 -22.80 9.01
N GLU A 59 7.06 -23.37 8.94
CA GLU A 59 6.08 -23.47 10.01
C GLU A 59 5.77 -22.13 10.71
N GLU A 60 6.28 -21.91 11.93
CA GLU A 60 6.00 -20.72 12.72
C GLU A 60 6.68 -19.46 12.21
N LEU A 61 7.78 -19.61 11.45
CA LEU A 61 8.55 -18.49 10.89
C LEU A 61 7.95 -17.99 9.56
N ASP A 62 7.02 -18.74 8.96
CA ASP A 62 6.40 -18.34 7.70
C ASP A 62 5.48 -17.12 7.89
N VAL A 63 5.58 -16.18 6.94
CA VAL A 63 4.62 -15.08 6.84
C VAL A 63 3.25 -15.69 6.53
N LYS A 64 2.32 -15.65 7.48
CA LYS A 64 0.99 -16.31 7.33
C LYS A 64 0.01 -15.53 6.46
N ARG A 65 0.16 -14.20 6.40
CA ARG A 65 -0.77 -13.30 5.71
C ARG A 65 -0.04 -12.20 4.95
N VAL A 66 -0.46 -11.97 3.71
CA VAL A 66 0.07 -10.92 2.82
C VAL A 66 -1.11 -10.05 2.36
N PRO A 67 -0.95 -8.72 2.26
CA PRO A 67 -1.99 -7.86 1.68
C PRO A 67 -2.38 -8.30 0.26
N LYS A 68 -3.66 -8.17 -0.09
CA LYS A 68 -4.11 -8.34 -1.48
C LYS A 68 -3.39 -7.34 -2.39
N GLY A 69 -3.13 -7.74 -3.63
CA GLY A 69 -2.30 -6.98 -4.56
C GLY A 69 -0.79 -7.08 -4.27
N LYS A 70 -0.36 -7.83 -3.26
CA LYS A 70 1.06 -8.02 -2.94
C LYS A 70 1.41 -9.51 -2.85
N ILE A 71 2.70 -9.79 -3.03
CA ILE A 71 3.31 -11.13 -2.88
C ILE A 71 4.60 -11.01 -2.08
N SER A 72 4.93 -12.07 -1.34
CA SER A 72 6.25 -12.20 -0.72
C SER A 72 7.31 -12.56 -1.77
N ILE A 73 8.59 -12.35 -1.45
CA ILE A 73 9.70 -12.73 -2.34
C ILE A 73 9.72 -14.24 -2.65
N VAL A 74 9.36 -15.07 -1.67
CA VAL A 74 9.32 -16.53 -1.84
C VAL A 74 8.18 -16.92 -2.77
N GLU A 75 6.99 -16.33 -2.61
CA GLU A 75 5.87 -16.53 -3.53
C GLU A 75 6.20 -16.06 -4.95
N ALA A 76 6.89 -14.91 -5.09
CA ALA A 76 7.33 -14.40 -6.39
C ALA A 76 8.28 -15.38 -7.09
N LEU A 77 9.29 -15.90 -6.38
CA LEU A 77 10.20 -16.90 -6.95
C LEU A 77 9.47 -18.19 -7.31
N MET A 78 8.54 -18.64 -6.45
CA MET A 78 7.76 -19.86 -6.68
C MET A 78 6.84 -19.74 -7.89
N LEU A 79 6.07 -18.65 -8.02
CA LEU A 79 5.16 -18.45 -9.16
C LEU A 79 5.95 -18.28 -10.47
N LEU A 80 7.08 -17.57 -10.46
CA LEU A 80 7.93 -17.39 -11.63
C LEU A 80 8.52 -18.73 -12.08
N ASN A 81 9.00 -19.54 -11.15
CA ASN A 81 9.50 -20.88 -11.45
C ASN A 81 8.40 -21.79 -12.00
N ASN A 82 7.21 -21.77 -11.39
CA ASN A 82 6.07 -22.57 -11.84
C ASN A 82 5.59 -22.17 -13.24
N HIS A 83 5.52 -20.88 -13.55
CA HIS A 83 5.21 -20.38 -14.89
C HIS A 83 6.28 -20.81 -15.91
N LYS A 84 7.56 -20.73 -15.55
CA LYS A 84 8.67 -21.17 -16.40
C LYS A 84 8.60 -22.67 -16.73
N LEU A 85 8.25 -23.51 -15.75
CA LEU A 85 8.16 -24.96 -15.94
C LEU A 85 6.87 -25.38 -16.68
N HIS A 86 5.75 -24.73 -16.37
CA HIS A 86 4.43 -25.11 -16.88
C HIS A 86 3.58 -23.88 -17.26
N PRO A 87 3.95 -23.14 -18.32
CA PRO A 87 3.29 -21.87 -18.66
C PRO A 87 1.81 -22.04 -19.04
N GLN A 88 1.44 -23.19 -19.59
CA GLN A 88 0.04 -23.50 -19.95
C GLN A 88 -0.86 -23.74 -18.73
N ILE A 89 -0.28 -24.19 -17.61
CA ILE A 89 -1.02 -24.45 -16.37
C ILE A 89 -1.01 -23.21 -15.50
N TRP A 90 0.13 -22.53 -15.41
CA TRP A 90 0.33 -21.33 -14.59
C TRP A 90 0.21 -20.08 -15.45
N THR A 91 -0.95 -19.86 -16.07
CA THR A 91 -1.19 -18.67 -16.88
C THR A 91 -1.25 -17.40 -16.02
N ALA A 92 -1.13 -16.23 -16.65
CA ALA A 92 -1.21 -14.95 -15.95
C ALA A 92 -2.55 -14.77 -15.22
N GLU A 93 -3.66 -15.22 -15.80
CA GLU A 93 -5.00 -15.18 -15.21
C GLU A 93 -5.09 -16.05 -13.97
N LYS A 94 -4.51 -17.26 -14.04
CA LYS A 94 -4.47 -18.15 -12.88
C LYS A 94 -3.65 -17.54 -11.75
N ILE A 95 -2.47 -16.99 -12.06
CA ILE A 95 -1.61 -16.36 -11.06
C ILE A 95 -2.31 -15.15 -10.42
N ALA A 96 -2.92 -14.30 -11.23
CA ALA A 96 -3.68 -13.13 -10.75
C ALA A 96 -4.79 -13.55 -9.78
N ALA A 97 -5.58 -14.56 -10.14
CA ALA A 97 -6.64 -15.09 -9.28
C ALA A 97 -6.09 -15.73 -7.99
N GLU A 98 -5.08 -16.58 -8.10
CA GLU A 98 -4.50 -17.36 -7.00
C GLU A 98 -3.85 -16.48 -5.93
N TYR A 99 -3.19 -15.39 -6.34
CA TYR A 99 -2.45 -14.47 -5.47
C TYR A 99 -3.15 -13.13 -5.24
N SER A 100 -4.37 -12.95 -5.74
CA SER A 100 -5.13 -11.70 -5.66
C SER A 100 -4.33 -10.50 -6.20
N LEU A 101 -3.68 -10.67 -7.35
CA LEU A 101 -2.89 -9.65 -8.04
C LEU A 101 -3.67 -9.05 -9.21
N GLU A 102 -3.28 -7.86 -9.66
CA GLU A 102 -3.82 -7.29 -10.89
C GLU A 102 -3.22 -7.98 -12.11
N LEU A 103 -4.06 -8.34 -13.09
CA LEU A 103 -3.61 -9.06 -14.28
C LEU A 103 -2.53 -8.32 -15.07
N ASN A 104 -2.64 -6.98 -15.15
CA ASN A 104 -1.64 -6.14 -15.83
C ASN A 104 -0.27 -6.19 -15.15
N GLU A 105 -0.25 -6.18 -13.81
CA GLU A 105 0.99 -6.31 -13.04
C GLU A 105 1.60 -7.70 -13.19
N VAL A 106 0.76 -8.75 -13.21
CA VAL A 106 1.23 -10.12 -13.44
C VAL A 106 1.83 -10.27 -14.84
N ASN A 107 1.20 -9.74 -15.88
CA ASN A 107 1.76 -9.77 -17.23
C ASN A 107 3.12 -9.08 -17.30
N SER A 108 3.23 -7.89 -16.70
CA SER A 108 4.49 -7.15 -16.61
C SER A 108 5.55 -7.94 -15.83
N LEU A 109 5.16 -8.57 -14.72
CA LEU A 109 6.04 -9.40 -13.91
C LEU A 109 6.59 -10.58 -14.72
N LEU A 110 5.74 -11.29 -15.46
CA LEU A 110 6.15 -12.45 -16.27
C LEU A 110 7.00 -12.06 -17.48
N GLU A 111 6.75 -10.88 -18.06
CA GLU A 111 7.52 -10.36 -19.21
C GLU A 111 8.92 -9.90 -18.80
N PHE A 112 9.04 -9.17 -17.67
CA PHE A 112 10.28 -8.49 -17.31
C PHE A 112 11.12 -9.22 -16.25
N PHE A 113 10.55 -10.12 -15.45
CA PHE A 113 11.28 -10.88 -14.43
C PHE A 113 11.49 -12.33 -14.83
N ILE A 114 12.62 -12.59 -15.49
CA ILE A 114 13.03 -13.95 -15.86
C ILE A 114 13.91 -14.54 -14.75
N PRO A 115 13.52 -15.65 -14.10
CA PRO A 115 14.33 -16.26 -13.05
C PRO A 115 15.60 -16.89 -13.61
N PHE A 116 16.72 -16.69 -12.91
CA PHE A 116 18.02 -17.25 -13.23
C PHE A 116 17.95 -18.79 -13.31
N THR A 117 18.56 -19.36 -14.34
CA THR A 117 18.73 -20.82 -14.45
C THR A 117 19.93 -21.23 -13.62
N VAL A 118 19.70 -21.92 -12.51
CA VAL A 118 20.76 -22.54 -11.71
C VAL A 118 21.15 -23.85 -12.40
N GLN A 119 22.39 -23.94 -12.85
CA GLN A 119 22.97 -25.18 -13.38
C GLN A 119 23.89 -25.77 -12.33
N GLU A 120 23.57 -26.97 -11.83
CA GLU A 120 24.49 -27.70 -10.97
C GLU A 120 25.59 -28.32 -11.83
N PHE A 121 26.83 -27.89 -11.61
CA PHE A 121 27.97 -28.53 -12.24
C PHE A 121 28.19 -29.92 -11.63
N PRO A 122 28.42 -30.96 -12.44
CA PRO A 122 28.76 -32.28 -11.92
C PRO A 122 29.97 -32.15 -10.97
N LYS A 123 29.82 -32.61 -9.74
CA LYS A 123 30.98 -32.73 -8.83
C LYS A 123 31.84 -33.86 -9.38
N GLU A 124 33.03 -33.54 -9.91
CA GLU A 124 33.99 -34.56 -10.30
C GLU A 124 34.25 -35.46 -9.09
N THR A 125 33.80 -36.71 -9.18
CA THR A 125 34.17 -37.76 -8.25
C THR A 125 35.62 -38.10 -8.55
N LYS A 126 36.55 -37.34 -7.96
CA LYS A 126 37.96 -37.73 -7.91
C LYS A 126 38.01 -39.05 -7.14
N LYS A 127 38.06 -40.16 -7.87
CA LYS A 127 38.34 -41.48 -7.31
C LYS A 127 39.70 -41.37 -6.62
N ALA A 128 39.72 -41.56 -5.30
CA ALA A 128 40.95 -41.73 -4.57
C ALA A 128 41.66 -42.97 -5.12
N ILE A 129 42.93 -42.79 -5.49
CA ILE A 129 43.85 -43.85 -5.91
C ILE A 129 44.49 -44.42 -4.66
#